data_AF-K2C9L6-F1
#
_entry.id   AF-K2C9L6-F1
#
_cell.length_a   1.000
_cell.length_b   1.000
_cell.length_c   1.000
_cell.angle_alpha   90.00
_cell.angle_beta   90.00
_cell.angle_gamma   90.00
#
_symmetry.space_group_name_H-M   'P 1'
#
loop_
_entity.id
_entity.type
_entity.pdbx_description
1 polymer ?
#
loop_
_entity_poly.entity_id
_entity_poly.type
_entity_poly.pdbx_seq_one_letter_code
_entity_poly.pdbx_strand_id
1 'polypeptide(L)' 'MLGILLINLGTPDAPTETAVREYLDVFLSDPYVITLPKLLRDFLVQKIILPKRPTLSAHAYQQVWTDAGSP' A
#
# COMPACT_ATOMS: atom_id res chain seq x y z
N MET A 1 -34.87 -1.16 6.01
CA MET A 1 -33.91 -0.20 5.41
C MET A 1 -32.77 -1.01 4.82
N LEU A 2 -32.31 -0.66 3.61
CA LEU A 2 -31.16 -1.30 2.96
C LEU A 2 -29.94 -0.39 3.13
N GLY A 3 -28.89 -0.90 3.77
CA GLY A 3 -27.58 -0.26 3.83
C GLY A 3 -26.63 -0.95 2.86
N ILE A 4 -25.93 -0.17 2.03
CA ILE A 4 -24.93 -0.68 1.10
C ILE A 4 -23.57 -0.19 1.59
N LEU A 5 -22.65 -1.13 1.85
CA LEU A 5 -21.28 -0.85 2.21
C LEU A 5 -20.39 -1.06 0.99
N LEU A 6 -19.84 0.03 0.47
CA LEU A 6 -18.80 0.02 -0.57
C LEU A 6 -17.44 0.03 0.12
N ILE A 7 -16.63 -0.98 -0.15
CA ILE A 7 -15.26 -1.09 0.38
C ILE A 7 -14.28 -1.35 -0.77
N ASN A 8 -13.07 -0.83 -0.59
CA ASN A 8 -11.91 -1.07 -1.43
C ASN A 8 -10.69 -1.14 -0.49
N LEU A 9 -9.58 -1.69 -0.98
CA LEU A 9 -8.27 -1.65 -0.33
C LEU A 9 -7.74 -0.22 -0.15
N GLY A 10 -8.22 0.71 -0.97
CA GLY A 10 -7.73 2.08 -1.01
C GLY A 10 -6.43 2.21 -1.79
N THR A 11 -5.93 3.43 -1.83
CA THR A 11 -4.74 3.87 -2.58
C THR A 11 -3.89 4.78 -1.68
N PRO A 12 -2.61 4.99 -1.98
CA PRO A 12 -1.81 5.99 -1.25
C PRO A 12 -2.43 7.39 -1.37
N ASP A 13 -2.25 8.23 -0.36
CA ASP A 13 -2.79 9.60 -0.33
C ASP A 13 -2.17 10.53 -1.38
N ALA A 14 -0.97 10.20 -1.85
CA ALA A 14 -0.25 10.93 -2.88
C ALA A 14 0.68 9.99 -3.67
N PRO A 15 1.04 10.34 -4.92
CA PRO A 15 1.99 9.57 -5.72
C PRO A 15 3.44 9.92 -5.32
N THR A 16 3.70 10.01 -4.02
CA THR A 16 5.03 10.29 -3.43
C THR A 16 5.56 9.05 -2.74
N GLU A 17 6.88 8.92 -2.68
CA GLU A 17 7.51 7.75 -2.06
C GLU A 17 7.10 7.56 -0.60
N THR A 18 6.92 8.65 0.16
CA THR A 18 6.49 8.61 1.55
C THR A 18 5.07 8.06 1.70
N ALA A 19 4.10 8.60 0.95
CA ALA A 19 2.72 8.14 1.01
C ALA A 19 2.57 6.69 0.54
N VAL A 20 3.31 6.30 -0.51
CA VAL A 20 3.35 4.92 -1.00
C VAL A 20 3.99 3.99 0.03
N ARG A 21 5.04 4.43 0.73
CA ARG A 21 5.67 3.64 1.79
C ARG A 21 4.69 3.38 2.93
N GLU A 22 3.98 4.40 3.40
CA GLU A 22 2.99 4.28 4.48
C GLU A 22 1.85 3.34 4.09
N TYR A 23 1.31 3.49 2.87
CA TYR A 23 0.31 2.59 2.32
C TYR A 23 0.80 1.13 2.27
N LEU A 24 1.99 0.89 1.72
CA LEU A 24 2.56 -0.45 1.61
C LEU A 24 2.86 -1.08 2.97
N ASP A 25 3.23 -0.29 3.98
CA ASP A 25 3.49 -0.81 5.32
C ASP A 25 2.20 -1.38 5.94
N VAL A 26 1.12 -0.59 5.91
CA VAL A 26 -0.19 -1.04 6.43
C VAL A 26 -0.70 -2.24 5.64
N PHE A 27 -0.68 -2.16 4.31
CA PHE A 27 -1.23 -3.20 3.45
C PHE A 27 -0.47 -4.52 3.56
N LEU A 28 0.87 -4.50 3.56
CA LEU A 28 1.67 -5.73 3.59
C LEU A 28 1.86 -6.30 4.99
N SER A 29 1.65 -5.51 6.04
CA SER A 29 1.66 -5.99 7.43
C SER A 29 0.40 -6.78 7.81
N ASP A 30 -0.64 -6.75 6.97
CA ASP A 30 -1.88 -7.47 7.16
C ASP A 30 -1.69 -9.01 7.03
N PRO A 31 -2.09 -9.82 8.04
CA PRO A 31 -2.04 -11.28 7.96
C PRO A 31 -2.90 -11.90 6.84
N TYR A 32 -3.92 -11.21 6.35
CA TYR A 32 -4.77 -11.66 5.24
C TYR A 32 -4.14 -11.36 3.87
N VAL A 33 -3.15 -10.48 3.80
CA VAL A 33 -2.36 -10.21 2.59
C VAL A 33 -1.11 -11.09 2.54
N ILE A 34 -0.41 -11.23 3.67
CA ILE A 34 0.76 -12.11 3.80
C ILE A 34 0.57 -13.06 4.99
N THR A 35 0.41 -14.35 4.69
CA THR A 35 0.08 -15.40 5.67
C THR A 35 1.26 -15.92 6.50
N LEU A 36 2.45 -15.30 6.38
CA LEU A 36 3.61 -15.63 7.21
C LEU A 36 3.35 -15.33 8.70
N PRO A 37 4.03 -16.03 9.63
CA PRO A 37 4.05 -15.64 11.04
C PRO A 37 4.45 -14.18 11.23
N LYS A 38 3.84 -13.47 12.19
CA LYS A 38 3.99 -12.02 12.38
C LYS A 38 5.44 -11.55 12.32
N LEU A 39 6.35 -12.20 13.05
CA LEU A 39 7.76 -11.80 13.07
C LEU A 39 8.44 -11.90 11.70
N LEU A 40 8.16 -12.95 10.94
CA LEU A 40 8.71 -13.13 9.60
C LEU A 40 8.12 -12.14 8.61
N ARG A 41 6.81 -11.86 8.72
CA ARG A 41 6.13 -10.85 7.91
C ARG A 41 6.69 -9.47 8.18
N ASP A 42 6.74 -9.05 9.44
CA ASP A 42 7.24 -7.72 9.82
C ASP A 42 8.69 -7.54 9.34
N PHE A 43 9.53 -8.57 9.47
CA PHE A 43 10.91 -8.54 8.95
C PHE A 43 10.95 -8.40 7.43
N LEU A 44 10.19 -9.21 6.70
CA LEU A 44 10.09 -9.16 5.24
C LEU A 44 9.64 -7.76 4.77
N VAL A 45 8.58 -7.22 5.38
CA VAL A 45 8.03 -5.91 5.02
C VAL A 45 9.04 -4.81 5.32
N GLN A 46 9.50 -4.70 6.57
CA GLN A 46 10.31 -3.56 7.03
C GLN A 46 11.75 -3.59 6.50
N LYS A 47 12.34 -4.78 6.32
CA LYS A 47 13.77 -4.92 5.98
C LYS A 47 14.03 -5.26 4.53
N ILE A 48 13.08 -5.86 3.81
CA ILE A 48 13.29 -6.28 2.43
C ILE A 48 12.44 -5.44 1.47
N ILE A 49 11.16 -5.25 1.76
CA ILE A 49 10.22 -4.62 0.82
C ILE A 49 10.27 -3.08 0.91
N LEU A 50 10.00 -2.51 2.08
CA LEU A 50 9.88 -1.06 2.26
C LEU A 50 11.14 -0.25 1.93
N PRO A 51 12.39 -0.78 2.00
CA PRO A 51 13.56 0.00 1.58
C PRO A 51 13.69 0.25 0.08
N LYS A 52 13.02 -0.53 -0.78
CA LYS A 52 13.21 -0.46 -2.25
C LYS A 52 11.91 -0.26 -3.02
N ARG A 53 10.84 -0.94 -2.60
CA ARG A 53 9.59 -1.00 -3.35
C ARG A 53 8.84 0.33 -3.45
N PRO A 54 8.82 1.21 -2.42
CA PRO A 54 8.09 2.47 -2.50
C PRO A 54 8.52 3.37 -3.66
N THR A 55 9.82 3.45 -3.97
CA THR A 55 10.33 4.27 -5.09
C THR A 55 9.79 3.79 -6.44
N LEU A 56 9.82 2.48 -6.70
CA LEU A 56 9.31 1.91 -7.94
C LEU A 56 7.78 2.04 -8.04
N SER A 57 7.08 1.78 -6.94
CA SER A 57 5.62 1.93 -6.88
C SER A 57 5.19 3.39 -7.04
N ALA A 58 5.89 4.35 -6.42
CA ALA A 58 5.59 5.76 -6.55
C ALA A 58 5.74 6.24 -7.99
N HIS A 59 6.80 5.83 -8.70
CA HIS A 59 6.95 6.14 -10.12
C HIS A 59 5.76 5.60 -10.94
N ALA A 60 5.30 4.38 -10.67
CA ALA A 60 4.12 3.83 -11.35
C ALA A 60 2.84 4.62 -11.02
N TYR A 61 2.63 4.99 -9.74
CA TYR A 61 1.49 5.83 -9.35
C TYR A 61 1.53 7.20 -10.03
N GLN A 62 2.71 7.82 -10.14
CA GLN A 62 2.88 9.11 -10.83
C GLN A 62 2.49 9.05 -12.30
N GLN A 63 2.73 7.92 -12.97
CA GLN A 63 2.39 7.75 -14.39
C GLN A 63 0.88 7.69 -14.65
N VAL A 64 0.10 7.28 -13.65
CA VAL A 64 -1.36 7.10 -13.78
C VAL A 64 -2.16 8.07 -12.91
N TRP A 65 -1.49 9.01 -12.24
CA TRP A 65 -2.16 9.95 -11.34
C TRP A 65 -2.95 11.00 -12.14
N THR A 66 -4.16 11.29 -11.69
CA THR A 66 -5.04 12.29 -12.32
C THR A 66 -5.37 13.42 -11.35
N ASP A 67 -5.99 14.50 -11.83
CA ASP A 67 -6.48 15.60 -10.97
C ASP A 67 -7.56 15.13 -9.98
N ALA A 68 -8.23 14.01 -10.28
CA ALA A 68 -9.18 13.36 -9.37
C ALA A 68 -8.50 12.41 -8.36
N GLY A 69 -7.18 12.26 -8.41
CA GLY A 69 -6.40 11.32 -7.61
C GLY A 69 -6.03 10.05 -8.37
N SER A 70 -5.82 8.96 -7.62
CA SER A 70 -5.71 7.62 -8.20
C SER A 70 -7.02 7.25 -8.92
N PRO A 71 -6.96 6.70 -10.14
CA PRO A 71 -8.14 6.22 -10.86
C PRO A 71 -8.85 5.07 -10.13
#